data_AF-A0AAD0WWT5-F1
#
_entry.id   AF-A0AAD0WWT5-F1
#
_cell.length_a   1.000
_cell.length_b   1.000
_cell.length_c   1.000
_cell.angle_alpha   90.00
_cell.angle_beta   90.00
_cell.angle_gamma   90.00
#
_symmetry.space_group_name_H-M   'P 1'
#
loop_
_entity.id
_entity.type
_entity.pdbx_description
1 polymer ?
#
loop_
_entity_poly.entity_id
_entity_poly.type
_entity_poly.pdbx_seq_one_letter_code
_entity_poly.pdbx_strand_id
1 'polypeptide(L)'
;MSIFSIYSHATSVVFSDDLSFDNCKAPSKVPVVVCENGGKRAIVQINSRGHLLGLVTEGGTSKTFAVKQIVENGVPTYYNSLSDKINEERATSEFTTPITKLQEIAERKKSIEQAIEIAKKENSNILEDLEDFDSDLDDSLNKLKSVVAQASNLLWVNTKKDGNIHCEMSTKCPIKKCGDNHFFIFDPSRNIFMPINYTRDSRGNAKFTKSDSQITIARTMNGAVLELNDDYKTSRLTAARKAPQNLQSNPTAYFSFQDARFSDYLKTIIPHCSQNIKDDIISLGVQTNNERANLDFVHLVEVVNGTINSQYINKKFLPKNSCRDGDSYYTAESYKESQEFVPRSSGVISWKKAGELFEKAKKMKELTWRYTADGCYARAELMVNMMEEEGVIADKAWTSGYLKSKSSPHPWSYHVAPVVYVNNGRGHVQKMIIDPAVANGPVEPDEWLRLMGVNEKNLDQVGFPPSLDAVSVGRNTFTISDRSTFHPQDKTRLTKEQRVTAARALLADLGNRLQ
;
A
#
# COMPACT_ATOMS: atom_id res chain seq x y z
N MET A 1 -22.23 -10.19 7.08
CA MET A 1 -22.24 -9.61 8.44
C MET A 1 -22.67 -8.15 8.30
N SER A 2 -23.64 -7.71 9.09
CA SER A 2 -23.99 -6.29 9.15
C SER A 2 -22.81 -5.53 9.76
N ILE A 3 -22.54 -4.29 9.30
CA ILE A 3 -21.49 -3.42 9.87
C ILE A 3 -21.66 -3.32 11.41
N PHE A 4 -22.90 -3.37 11.91
CA PHE A 4 -23.23 -3.33 13.33
C PHE A 4 -22.88 -4.61 14.11
N SER A 5 -22.77 -5.78 13.46
CA SER A 5 -22.41 -7.03 14.15
C SER A 5 -20.93 -7.11 14.53
N ILE A 6 -20.10 -6.22 13.99
CA ILE A 6 -18.67 -6.12 14.30
C ILE A 6 -18.48 -5.53 15.71
N TYR A 7 -19.39 -4.65 16.12
CA TYR A 7 -19.25 -3.82 17.32
C TYR A 7 -20.03 -4.29 18.55
N SER A 8 -21.03 -5.15 18.39
CA SER A 8 -22.02 -5.43 19.43
C SER A 8 -21.50 -6.11 20.71
N HIS A 9 -20.22 -6.51 20.76
CA HIS A 9 -19.64 -7.27 21.89
C HIS A 9 -18.18 -6.92 22.20
N ALA A 10 -17.69 -5.75 21.79
CA ALA A 10 -16.31 -5.34 22.06
C ALA A 10 -16.01 -5.27 23.56
N THR A 11 -15.06 -6.07 24.04
CA THR A 11 -14.67 -6.05 25.46
C THR A 11 -13.33 -5.39 25.72
N SER A 12 -12.46 -5.30 24.71
CA SER A 12 -11.15 -4.67 24.91
C SER A 12 -10.50 -4.13 23.64
N VAL A 13 -9.65 -3.13 23.83
CA VAL A 13 -8.70 -2.60 22.85
C VAL A 13 -7.29 -2.79 23.39
N VAL A 14 -6.40 -3.39 22.62
CA VAL A 14 -4.99 -3.60 22.98
C VAL A 14 -4.12 -2.80 22.03
N PHE A 15 -3.56 -1.70 22.52
CA PHE A 15 -2.71 -0.82 21.72
C PHE A 15 -1.25 -1.31 21.66
N SER A 16 -0.75 -1.82 22.78
CA SER A 16 0.56 -2.46 22.95
C SER A 16 0.49 -3.43 24.11
N ASP A 17 1.54 -4.22 24.32
CA ASP A 17 1.60 -5.17 25.44
C ASP A 17 1.44 -4.47 26.81
N ASP A 18 1.97 -3.25 26.93
CA ASP A 18 1.86 -2.44 28.16
C ASP A 18 0.62 -1.53 28.21
N LEU A 19 -0.23 -1.53 27.18
CA LEU A 19 -1.38 -0.62 27.09
C LEU A 19 -2.62 -1.31 26.48
N SER A 20 -3.47 -1.82 27.37
CA SER A 20 -4.80 -2.33 27.06
C SER A 20 -5.90 -1.45 27.66
N PHE A 21 -7.10 -1.55 27.12
CA PHE A 21 -8.30 -0.85 27.55
C PHE A 21 -9.42 -1.88 27.62
N ASP A 22 -9.86 -2.21 28.83
CA ASP A 22 -10.83 -3.30 29.06
C ASP A 22 -12.22 -2.77 29.46
N ASN A 23 -12.36 -1.46 29.69
CA ASN A 23 -13.63 -0.82 29.96
C ASN A 23 -14.19 -0.16 28.69
N CYS A 24 -14.93 -0.92 27.88
CA CYS A 24 -15.41 -0.49 26.57
C CYS A 24 -16.93 -0.25 26.51
N LYS A 25 -17.33 0.85 25.88
CA LYS A 25 -18.70 1.21 25.47
C LYS A 25 -18.81 0.99 23.95
N ALA A 26 -19.72 0.11 23.52
CA ALA A 26 -19.97 -0.19 22.11
C ALA A 26 -21.48 -0.21 21.81
N PRO A 27 -22.09 0.92 21.44
CA PRO A 27 -23.54 0.99 21.21
C PRO A 27 -23.93 0.17 19.97
N SER A 28 -25.03 -0.57 20.06
CA SER A 28 -25.48 -1.45 18.97
C SER A 28 -25.79 -0.75 17.64
N LYS A 29 -26.05 0.56 17.69
CA LYS A 29 -26.43 1.39 16.53
C LYS A 29 -25.42 2.45 16.15
N VAL A 30 -24.31 2.60 16.87
CA VAL A 30 -23.23 3.53 16.50
C VAL A 30 -21.99 2.68 16.21
N PRO A 31 -21.40 2.75 15.01
CA PRO A 31 -20.35 1.83 14.57
C PRO A 31 -18.97 2.20 15.15
N VAL A 32 -18.87 2.28 16.47
CA VAL A 32 -17.68 2.68 17.22
C VAL A 32 -17.55 1.89 18.52
N VAL A 33 -16.34 1.78 19.02
CA VAL A 33 -16.01 1.32 20.39
C VAL A 33 -15.21 2.41 21.06
N VAL A 34 -15.64 2.84 22.23
CA VAL A 34 -14.88 3.76 23.09
C VAL A 34 -14.45 2.99 24.32
N CYS A 35 -13.15 2.96 24.63
CA CYS A 35 -12.61 2.29 25.80
C CYS A 35 -11.77 3.24 26.65
N GLU A 36 -11.70 2.96 27.95
CA GLU A 36 -10.98 3.80 28.91
C GLU A 36 -10.04 2.97 29.79
N ASN A 37 -8.89 3.54 30.17
CA ASN A 37 -7.99 2.99 31.18
C ASN A 37 -7.21 4.11 31.87
N GLY A 38 -7.48 4.36 33.16
CA GLY A 38 -6.66 5.25 33.99
C GLY A 38 -6.53 6.68 33.46
N GLY A 39 -7.60 7.26 32.89
CA GLY A 39 -7.61 8.60 32.28
C GLY A 39 -7.09 8.64 30.84
N LYS A 40 -6.71 7.50 30.26
CA LYS A 40 -6.45 7.33 28.82
C LYS A 40 -7.70 6.82 28.14
N ARG A 41 -7.90 7.19 26.88
CA ARG A 41 -9.04 6.73 26.07
C ARG A 41 -8.57 6.10 24.78
N ALA A 42 -9.33 5.13 24.28
CA ALA A 42 -9.17 4.56 22.97
C ALA A 42 -10.50 4.58 22.24
N ILE A 43 -10.49 4.88 20.94
CA ILE A 43 -11.65 4.72 20.08
C ILE A 43 -11.28 3.87 18.87
N VAL A 44 -12.17 2.93 18.53
CA VAL A 44 -12.12 2.12 17.31
C VAL A 44 -13.36 2.43 16.48
N GLN A 45 -13.17 2.72 15.19
CA GLN A 45 -14.24 3.12 14.27
C GLN A 45 -14.03 2.57 12.85
N ILE A 46 -15.07 2.56 12.02
CA ILE A 46 -14.97 2.22 10.59
C ILE A 46 -14.89 3.48 9.75
N ASN A 47 -13.87 3.61 8.91
CA ASN A 47 -13.79 4.70 7.96
C ASN A 47 -14.77 4.53 6.78
N SER A 48 -14.88 5.57 5.95
CA SER A 48 -15.77 5.53 4.77
C SER A 48 -15.46 4.44 3.71
N ARG A 49 -14.36 3.69 3.87
CA ARG A 49 -13.97 2.57 3.00
C ARG A 49 -14.21 1.20 3.66
N GLY A 50 -14.80 1.15 4.85
CA GLY A 50 -15.06 -0.10 5.56
C GLY A 50 -13.89 -0.62 6.40
N HIS A 51 -12.82 0.17 6.60
CA HIS A 51 -11.64 -0.25 7.36
C HIS A 51 -11.69 0.25 8.82
N LEU A 52 -11.26 -0.61 9.75
CA LEU A 52 -11.13 -0.26 11.16
C LEU A 52 -9.92 0.67 11.39
N LEU A 53 -10.16 1.76 12.10
CA LEU A 53 -9.16 2.74 12.53
C LEU A 53 -9.22 2.92 14.05
N GLY A 54 -8.05 3.14 14.65
CA GLY A 54 -7.88 3.33 16.09
C GLY A 54 -7.25 4.68 16.43
N LEU A 55 -7.70 5.29 17.52
CA LEU A 55 -7.08 6.46 18.15
C LEU A 55 -6.91 6.18 19.64
N VAL A 56 -5.74 6.49 20.19
CA VAL A 56 -5.48 6.51 21.63
C VAL A 56 -5.16 7.94 22.04
N THR A 57 -5.76 8.41 23.12
CA THR A 57 -5.42 9.68 23.77
C THR A 57 -4.80 9.44 25.14
N GLU A 58 -3.62 10.02 25.34
CA GLU A 58 -2.86 9.95 26.59
C GLU A 58 -2.30 11.34 26.90
N GLY A 59 -2.70 11.93 28.04
CA GLY A 59 -2.15 13.22 28.50
C GLY A 59 -2.28 14.36 27.50
N GLY A 60 -3.39 14.44 26.78
CA GLY A 60 -3.63 15.46 25.72
C GLY A 60 -2.88 15.22 24.42
N THR A 61 -2.25 14.04 24.24
CA THR A 61 -1.62 13.63 22.99
C THR A 61 -2.38 12.47 22.36
N SER A 62 -2.77 12.66 21.10
CA SER A 62 -3.46 11.66 20.28
C SER A 62 -2.46 10.85 19.45
N LYS A 63 -2.51 9.52 19.55
CA LYS A 63 -1.76 8.58 18.71
C LYS A 63 -2.72 7.75 17.88
N THR A 64 -2.36 7.57 16.61
CA THR A 64 -3.12 6.82 15.63
C THR A 64 -2.62 5.38 15.55
N PHE A 65 -3.51 4.42 15.28
CA PHE A 65 -3.10 3.06 14.96
C PHE A 65 -4.08 2.38 14.00
N ALA A 66 -3.57 1.44 13.23
CA ALA A 66 -4.40 0.56 12.42
C ALA A 66 -4.92 -0.58 13.29
N VAL A 67 -6.19 -0.94 13.08
CA VAL A 67 -6.88 -1.89 13.96
C VAL A 67 -7.07 -3.23 13.27
N LYS A 68 -6.79 -4.30 13.99
CA LYS A 68 -7.16 -5.67 13.63
C LYS A 68 -8.11 -6.22 14.69
N GLN A 69 -9.23 -6.79 14.23
CA GLN A 69 -10.14 -7.50 15.12
C GLN A 69 -9.76 -8.99 15.15
N ILE A 70 -9.67 -9.55 16.36
CA ILE A 70 -9.67 -11.00 16.59
C ILE A 70 -10.93 -11.33 17.37
N VAL A 71 -11.64 -12.38 16.96
CA VAL A 71 -12.82 -12.90 17.68
C VAL A 71 -12.46 -14.23 18.31
N GLU A 72 -12.40 -14.26 19.65
CA GLU A 72 -12.18 -15.47 20.44
C GLU A 72 -13.46 -15.80 21.21
N ASN A 73 -13.99 -17.02 21.07
CA ASN A 73 -15.24 -17.45 21.71
C ASN A 73 -16.46 -16.52 21.47
N GLY A 74 -16.51 -15.87 20.31
CA GLY A 74 -17.58 -14.92 19.95
C GLY A 74 -17.39 -13.50 20.51
N VAL A 75 -16.28 -13.25 21.22
CA VAL A 75 -15.95 -11.94 21.80
C VAL A 75 -14.86 -11.26 20.96
N PRO A 76 -15.13 -10.09 20.37
CA PRO A 76 -14.13 -9.33 19.63
C PRO A 76 -13.20 -8.53 20.54
N THR A 77 -11.89 -8.71 20.34
CA THR A 77 -10.83 -7.82 20.84
C THR A 77 -10.19 -7.09 19.67
N TYR A 78 -9.97 -5.79 19.83
CA TYR A 78 -9.32 -4.95 18.83
C TYR A 78 -7.86 -4.74 19.19
N TYR A 79 -6.98 -5.15 18.31
CA TYR A 79 -5.54 -5.00 18.47
C TYR A 79 -5.02 -3.89 17.55
N ASN A 80 -4.02 -3.18 18.02
CA ASN A 80 -3.09 -2.52 17.11
C ASN A 80 -2.49 -3.58 16.17
N SER A 81 -2.54 -3.33 14.87
CA SER A 81 -2.03 -4.27 13.87
C SER A 81 -0.52 -4.53 14.02
N LEU A 82 0.18 -3.65 14.73
CA LEU A 82 1.60 -3.75 15.03
C LEU A 82 1.88 -4.34 16.43
N SER A 83 0.86 -4.72 17.20
CA SER A 83 1.11 -5.43 18.47
C SER A 83 1.74 -6.79 18.20
N ASP A 84 2.54 -7.29 19.15
CA ASP A 84 3.26 -8.56 19.00
C ASP A 84 2.33 -9.75 18.75
N LYS A 85 1.05 -9.65 19.16
CA LYS A 85 0.01 -10.66 18.91
C LYS A 85 -0.47 -10.72 17.45
N ILE A 86 -0.51 -9.57 16.75
CA ILE A 86 -0.94 -9.50 15.34
C ILE A 86 0.27 -9.54 14.42
N ASN A 87 1.26 -8.70 14.73
CA ASN A 87 2.50 -8.51 14.02
C ASN A 87 2.27 -8.37 12.50
N GLU A 88 1.23 -7.69 12.03
CA GLU A 88 0.96 -7.63 10.58
C GLU A 88 1.96 -6.69 9.89
N GLU A 89 2.84 -7.22 9.05
CA GLU A 89 3.75 -6.36 8.29
C GLU A 89 3.04 -5.67 7.13
N ARG A 90 3.39 -4.41 6.89
CA ARG A 90 2.83 -3.56 5.84
C ARG A 90 3.96 -2.79 5.16
N ALA A 91 3.71 -2.35 3.94
CA ALA A 91 4.60 -1.40 3.29
C ALA A 91 4.72 -0.16 4.17
N THR A 92 5.90 0.06 4.72
CA THR A 92 6.15 1.13 5.69
C THR A 92 6.86 2.29 4.97
N SER A 93 6.32 3.51 5.09
CA SER A 93 7.02 4.71 4.61
C SER A 93 8.23 5.00 5.51
N GLU A 94 9.32 5.50 4.91
CA GLU A 94 10.51 5.87 5.69
C GLU A 94 10.19 6.96 6.71
N PHE A 95 9.36 7.93 6.32
CA PHE A 95 9.02 9.07 7.16
C PHE A 95 7.51 9.22 7.34
N THR A 96 7.14 9.70 8.52
CA THR A 96 5.83 10.30 8.79
C THR A 96 5.92 11.78 8.44
N THR A 97 5.06 12.24 7.55
CA THR A 97 5.08 13.62 6.99
C THR A 97 3.81 14.38 7.38
N PRO A 98 3.76 15.72 7.20
CA PRO A 98 2.53 16.47 7.45
C PRO A 98 1.37 15.98 6.59
N ILE A 99 1.62 15.51 5.37
CA ILE A 99 0.55 15.07 4.45
C ILE A 99 -0.06 13.76 4.93
N THR A 100 0.77 12.80 5.35
CA THR A 100 0.28 11.53 5.89
C THR A 100 -0.52 11.78 7.16
N LYS A 101 -0.03 12.65 8.06
CA LYS A 101 -0.77 13.08 9.26
C LYS A 101 -2.09 13.78 8.91
N LEU A 102 -2.11 14.68 7.93
CA LEU A 102 -3.32 15.38 7.48
C LEU A 102 -4.37 14.43 6.91
N GLN A 103 -3.95 13.48 6.06
CA GLN A 103 -4.84 12.47 5.47
C GLN A 103 -5.45 11.59 6.57
N GLU A 104 -4.65 11.15 7.52
CA GLU A 104 -5.13 10.38 8.67
C GLU A 104 -6.16 11.15 9.49
N ILE A 105 -5.87 12.41 9.84
CA ILE A 105 -6.81 13.27 10.59
C ILE A 105 -8.11 13.46 9.81
N ALA A 106 -8.05 13.75 8.51
CA ALA A 106 -9.24 14.00 7.69
C ALA A 106 -10.15 12.76 7.57
N GLU A 107 -9.58 11.57 7.35
CA GLU A 107 -10.37 10.33 7.30
C GLU A 107 -11.05 10.02 8.64
N ARG A 108 -10.38 10.35 9.76
CA ARG A 108 -10.92 10.15 11.10
C ARG A 108 -12.01 11.14 11.45
N LYS A 109 -11.79 12.43 11.16
CA LYS A 109 -12.77 13.48 11.40
C LYS A 109 -14.09 13.15 10.70
N LYS A 110 -14.03 12.79 9.42
CA LYS A 110 -15.21 12.33 8.66
C LYS A 110 -15.93 11.16 9.33
N SER A 111 -15.19 10.18 9.85
CA SER A 111 -15.77 9.00 10.51
C SER A 111 -16.37 9.35 11.88
N ILE A 112 -15.77 10.25 12.64
CA ILE A 112 -16.26 10.68 13.95
C ILE A 112 -17.49 11.57 13.78
N GLU A 113 -17.47 12.52 12.84
CA GLU A 113 -18.63 13.35 12.50
C GLU A 113 -19.85 12.49 12.16
N GLN A 114 -19.66 11.45 11.35
CA GLN A 114 -20.72 10.48 11.04
C GLN A 114 -21.21 9.72 12.29
N ALA A 115 -20.29 9.30 13.16
CA ALA A 115 -20.66 8.64 14.41
C ALA A 115 -21.41 9.57 15.37
N ILE A 116 -21.04 10.86 15.44
CA ILE A 116 -21.72 11.91 16.22
C ILE A 116 -23.16 12.10 15.73
N GLU A 117 -23.37 12.20 14.41
CA GLU A 117 -24.72 12.33 13.83
C GLU A 117 -25.63 11.16 14.23
N ILE A 118 -25.10 9.93 14.16
CA ILE A 118 -25.84 8.73 14.55
C ILE A 118 -26.06 8.71 16.06
N ALA A 119 -25.04 9.02 16.87
CA ALA A 119 -25.13 9.07 18.32
C ALA A 119 -26.18 10.08 18.81
N LYS A 120 -26.27 11.26 18.18
CA LYS A 120 -27.31 12.27 18.43
C LYS A 120 -28.71 11.72 18.15
N LYS A 121 -28.90 11.09 16.99
CA LYS A 121 -30.19 10.51 16.60
C LYS A 121 -30.64 9.39 17.54
N GLU A 122 -29.69 8.60 18.04
CA GLU A 122 -29.95 7.44 18.89
C GLU A 122 -29.89 7.75 20.40
N ASN A 123 -29.67 9.01 20.80
CA ASN A 123 -29.46 9.43 22.19
C ASN A 123 -28.40 8.57 22.91
N SER A 124 -27.28 8.33 22.24
CA SER A 124 -26.24 7.44 22.73
C SER A 124 -25.41 8.07 23.84
N ASN A 125 -25.04 7.26 24.84
CA ASN A 125 -24.23 7.70 25.99
C ASN A 125 -22.75 7.96 25.66
N ILE A 126 -22.31 7.69 24.44
CA ILE A 126 -20.94 7.96 23.97
C ILE A 126 -20.82 9.31 23.23
N LEU A 127 -21.91 10.09 23.15
CA LEU A 127 -21.91 11.32 22.36
C LEU A 127 -20.82 12.31 22.82
N GLU A 128 -20.71 12.53 24.13
CA GLU A 128 -19.69 13.41 24.72
C GLU A 128 -18.27 12.89 24.41
N ASP A 129 -18.04 11.58 24.54
CA ASP A 129 -16.75 10.96 24.18
C ASP A 129 -16.38 11.24 22.71
N LEU A 130 -17.36 11.16 21.79
CA LEU A 130 -17.14 11.42 20.37
C LEU A 130 -16.87 12.91 20.07
N GLU A 131 -17.58 13.82 20.72
CA GLU A 131 -17.37 15.27 20.58
C GLU A 131 -15.99 15.68 21.12
N ASP A 132 -15.55 15.06 22.22
CA ASP A 132 -14.19 15.23 22.75
C ASP A 132 -13.12 14.75 21.76
N PHE A 133 -13.31 13.56 21.15
CA PHE A 133 -12.37 13.07 20.15
C PHE A 133 -12.32 13.96 18.90
N ASP A 134 -13.45 14.55 18.48
CA ASP A 134 -13.46 15.52 17.38
C ASP A 134 -12.65 16.78 17.73
N SER A 135 -12.80 17.28 18.97
CA SER A 135 -12.00 18.40 19.47
C SER A 135 -10.51 18.08 19.52
N ASP A 136 -10.12 16.89 20.02
CA ASP A 136 -8.73 16.43 20.07
C ASP A 136 -8.11 16.36 18.65
N LEU A 137 -8.90 16.02 17.63
CA LEU A 137 -8.46 16.02 16.23
C LEU A 137 -8.29 17.43 15.66
N ASP A 138 -9.17 18.37 16.01
CA ASP A 138 -9.04 19.77 15.61
C ASP A 138 -7.81 20.43 16.23
N ASP A 139 -7.52 20.14 17.49
CA ASP A 139 -6.29 20.58 18.15
C ASP A 139 -5.04 19.99 17.49
N SER A 140 -5.09 18.69 17.14
CA SER A 140 -4.02 18.03 16.40
C SER A 140 -3.79 18.67 15.02
N LEU A 141 -4.87 19.01 14.31
CA LEU A 141 -4.82 19.69 13.02
C LEU A 141 -4.23 21.10 13.13
N ASN A 142 -4.66 21.87 14.13
CA ASN A 142 -4.19 23.23 14.39
C ASN A 142 -2.71 23.23 14.79
N LYS A 143 -2.29 22.29 15.63
CA LYS A 143 -0.88 22.07 15.98
C LYS A 143 -0.04 21.75 14.74
N LEU A 144 -0.53 20.86 13.88
CA LEU A 144 0.18 20.50 12.64
C LEU A 144 0.32 21.70 11.69
N LYS A 145 -0.75 22.50 11.51
CA LYS A 145 -0.71 23.75 10.72
C LYS A 145 0.31 24.73 11.30
N SER A 146 0.32 24.90 12.62
CA SER A 146 1.28 25.76 13.32
C SER A 146 2.73 25.31 13.11
N VAL A 147 3.00 24.01 13.22
CA VAL A 147 4.32 23.42 12.97
C VAL A 147 4.77 23.66 11.52
N VAL A 148 3.90 23.41 10.53
CA VAL A 148 4.22 23.64 9.12
C VAL A 148 4.42 25.14 8.82
N ALA A 149 3.60 26.02 9.40
CA ALA A 149 3.78 27.46 9.24
C ALA A 149 5.12 27.94 9.81
N GLN A 150 5.47 27.51 11.02
CA GLN A 150 6.74 27.87 11.67
C GLN A 150 7.95 27.35 10.88
N ALA A 151 7.85 26.15 10.30
CA ALA A 151 8.90 25.53 9.49
C ALA A 151 9.29 26.35 8.25
N SER A 152 8.44 27.29 7.82
CA SER A 152 8.77 28.22 6.73
C SER A 152 9.86 29.23 7.10
N ASN A 153 10.06 29.50 8.39
CA ASN A 153 11.03 30.47 8.90
C ASN A 153 12.08 29.86 9.83
N LEU A 154 11.81 28.68 10.38
CA LEU A 154 12.62 28.09 11.43
C LEU A 154 12.52 26.57 11.41
N LEU A 155 13.63 25.91 11.06
CA LEU A 155 13.70 24.47 10.92
C LEU A 155 15.04 23.95 11.44
N TRP A 156 14.99 22.85 12.19
CA TRP A 156 16.16 22.05 12.52
C TRP A 156 15.96 20.62 12.03
N VAL A 157 17.08 19.98 11.70
CA VAL A 157 17.13 18.54 11.50
C VAL A 157 17.99 17.93 12.59
N ASN A 158 17.62 16.74 13.05
CA ASN A 158 18.43 15.95 13.95
C ASN A 158 18.95 14.72 13.21
N THR A 159 20.21 14.40 13.46
CA THR A 159 20.83 13.15 13.03
C THR A 159 21.45 12.46 14.24
N LYS A 160 21.66 11.14 14.15
CA LYS A 160 22.34 10.39 15.23
C LYS A 160 23.79 10.84 15.44
N LYS A 161 24.47 11.25 14.37
CA LYS A 161 25.91 11.56 14.38
C LYS A 161 26.20 13.02 14.72
N ASP A 162 25.40 13.93 14.17
CA ASP A 162 25.71 15.37 14.14
C ASP A 162 24.81 16.18 15.10
N GLY A 163 23.85 15.50 15.76
CA GLY A 163 22.95 16.15 16.71
C GLY A 163 21.94 17.05 16.00
N ASN A 164 21.57 18.16 16.64
CA ASN A 164 20.56 19.09 16.15
C ASN A 164 21.20 20.20 15.31
N ILE A 165 20.89 20.25 14.02
CA ILE A 165 21.47 21.16 13.04
C ILE A 165 20.41 22.15 12.57
N HIS A 166 20.73 23.44 12.61
CA HIS A 166 19.85 24.50 12.12
C HIS A 166 19.88 24.57 10.58
N CYS A 167 18.71 24.78 9.97
CA CYS A 167 18.58 24.92 8.52
C CYS A 167 18.61 26.39 8.10
N GLU A 168 19.37 26.68 7.04
CA GLU A 168 19.40 27.96 6.36
C GLU A 168 18.09 28.18 5.58
N MET A 169 17.37 29.23 5.95
CA MET A 169 16.07 29.54 5.38
C MET A 169 16.21 30.49 4.19
N SER A 170 16.37 29.92 2.99
CA SER A 170 16.24 30.67 1.74
C SER A 170 14.77 31.01 1.47
N THR A 171 14.46 32.25 1.08
CA THR A 171 13.08 32.71 0.86
C THR A 171 12.48 32.26 -0.48
N LYS A 172 13.32 31.92 -1.48
CA LYS A 172 12.85 31.51 -2.82
C LYS A 172 13.13 30.04 -3.17
N CYS A 173 14.18 29.44 -2.61
CA CYS A 173 14.51 28.04 -2.85
C CYS A 173 13.80 27.14 -1.82
N PRO A 174 13.00 26.14 -2.23
CA PRO A 174 12.38 25.18 -1.32
C PRO A 174 13.38 24.23 -0.65
N ILE A 175 14.58 24.06 -1.20
CA ILE A 175 15.63 23.21 -0.65
C ILE A 175 16.38 24.00 0.44
N LYS A 176 16.26 23.55 1.68
CA LYS A 176 16.91 24.15 2.85
C LYS A 176 18.23 23.43 3.12
N LYS A 177 19.31 24.19 3.28
CA LYS A 177 20.61 23.64 3.66
C LYS A 177 20.68 23.49 5.17
N CYS A 178 20.95 22.31 5.69
CA CYS A 178 20.99 22.03 7.12
C CYS A 178 22.38 21.47 7.48
N GLY A 179 23.38 22.36 7.58
CA GLY A 179 24.79 21.96 7.65
C GLY A 179 25.36 21.54 6.29
N ASP A 180 26.52 20.89 6.30
CA ASP A 180 27.30 20.67 5.06
C ASP A 180 26.84 19.49 4.21
N ASN A 181 26.10 18.56 4.83
CA ASN A 181 25.81 17.22 4.30
C ASN A 181 24.32 16.86 4.33
N HIS A 182 23.46 17.81 4.69
CA HIS A 182 22.01 17.60 4.74
C HIS A 182 21.28 18.72 4.02
N PHE A 183 20.40 18.32 3.12
CA PHE A 183 19.34 19.17 2.63
C PHE A 183 17.99 18.69 3.14
N PHE A 184 17.04 19.62 3.22
CA PHE A 184 15.65 19.32 3.47
C PHE A 184 14.78 20.07 2.46
N ILE A 185 14.10 19.35 1.58
CA ILE A 185 13.12 19.96 0.68
C ILE A 185 11.86 20.23 1.49
N PHE A 186 11.53 21.52 1.62
CA PHE A 186 10.33 22.00 2.29
C PHE A 186 9.49 22.81 1.29
N ASP A 187 8.48 22.16 0.71
CA ASP A 187 7.51 22.77 -0.21
C ASP A 187 6.08 22.38 0.19
N PRO A 188 5.49 23.06 1.19
CA PRO A 188 4.13 22.77 1.64
C PRO A 188 3.08 23.04 0.56
N SER A 189 3.36 23.92 -0.42
CA SER A 189 2.41 24.23 -1.51
C SER A 189 2.19 23.05 -2.46
N ARG A 190 3.20 22.18 -2.58
CA ARG A 190 3.16 20.97 -3.41
C ARG A 190 3.14 19.69 -2.60
N ASN A 191 2.98 19.79 -1.28
CA ASN A 191 3.00 18.62 -0.40
C ASN A 191 4.31 17.82 -0.54
N ILE A 192 5.48 18.49 -0.45
CA ILE A 192 6.79 17.83 -0.49
C ILE A 192 7.59 18.19 0.76
N PHE A 193 7.92 17.16 1.55
CA PHE A 193 8.74 17.22 2.75
C PHE A 193 9.72 16.07 2.69
N MET A 194 10.98 16.35 2.34
CA MET A 194 11.93 15.27 2.06
C MET A 194 13.35 15.61 2.55
N PRO A 195 13.92 14.81 3.47
CA PRO A 195 15.33 14.92 3.80
C PRO A 195 16.19 14.31 2.68
N ILE A 196 17.34 14.90 2.44
CA ILE A 196 18.38 14.40 1.54
C ILE A 196 19.69 14.46 2.30
N ASN A 197 20.21 13.30 2.68
CA ASN A 197 21.47 13.16 3.38
C ASN A 197 22.52 12.74 2.37
N TYR A 198 23.70 13.35 2.38
CA TYR A 198 24.76 12.97 1.47
C TYR A 198 26.12 13.19 2.12
N THR A 199 27.16 12.71 1.46
CA THR A 199 28.54 13.07 1.77
C THR A 199 29.19 13.66 0.52
N ARG A 200 30.44 14.10 0.62
CA ARG A 200 31.17 14.62 -0.54
C ARG A 200 32.27 13.65 -0.95
N ASP A 201 32.45 13.49 -2.25
CA ASP A 201 33.60 12.75 -2.80
C ASP A 201 34.90 13.55 -2.65
N SER A 202 36.03 12.96 -3.07
CA SER A 202 37.34 13.63 -3.01
C SER A 202 37.47 14.87 -3.87
N ARG A 203 36.51 15.11 -4.78
CA ARG A 203 36.42 16.29 -5.65
C ARG A 203 35.40 17.31 -5.12
N GLY A 204 34.76 17.04 -3.98
CA GLY A 204 33.78 17.90 -3.34
C GLY A 204 32.34 17.72 -3.84
N ASN A 205 32.07 16.79 -4.76
CA ASN A 205 30.72 16.58 -5.29
C ASN A 205 29.84 15.84 -4.28
N ALA A 206 28.59 16.27 -4.13
CA ALA A 206 27.61 15.53 -3.35
C ALA A 206 27.41 14.12 -3.91
N LYS A 207 27.43 13.14 -3.00
CA LYS A 207 27.29 11.73 -3.30
C LYS A 207 26.57 11.04 -2.15
N PHE A 208 25.61 10.20 -2.47
CA PHE A 208 25.02 9.31 -1.50
C PHE A 208 25.96 8.13 -1.18
N THR A 209 26.09 7.80 0.10
CA THR A 209 26.98 6.75 0.61
C THR A 209 26.43 6.06 1.85
N LYS A 210 27.01 4.89 2.17
CA LYS A 210 26.70 4.15 3.41
C LYS A 210 27.07 4.89 4.70
N SER A 211 27.86 5.96 4.59
CA SER A 211 28.30 6.78 5.72
C SER A 211 27.43 8.02 5.93
N ASP A 212 26.40 8.22 5.10
CA ASP A 212 25.50 9.35 5.22
C ASP A 212 24.78 9.28 6.57
N SER A 213 24.80 10.39 7.29
CA SER A 213 24.13 10.51 8.58
C SER A 213 22.63 10.74 8.33
N GLN A 214 21.80 9.74 8.62
CA GLN A 214 20.37 9.82 8.35
C GLN A 214 19.69 10.83 9.28
N ILE A 215 18.92 11.76 8.70
CA ILE A 215 17.98 12.58 9.46
C ILE A 215 16.90 11.69 10.10
N THR A 216 16.76 11.79 11.42
CA THR A 216 15.75 11.07 12.20
C THR A 216 14.50 11.93 12.45
N ILE A 217 14.66 13.25 12.54
CA ILE A 217 13.55 14.18 12.75
C ILE A 217 13.90 15.54 12.14
N ALA A 218 12.94 16.16 11.47
CA ALA A 218 12.94 17.58 11.16
C ALA A 218 11.87 18.26 12.02
N ARG A 219 12.24 19.33 12.73
CA ARG A 219 11.38 19.95 13.74
C ARG A 219 11.49 21.46 13.80
N THR A 220 10.48 22.03 14.43
CA THR A 220 10.40 23.42 14.83
C THR A 220 10.37 23.49 16.36
N MET A 221 10.17 24.68 16.94
CA MET A 221 9.92 24.82 18.38
C MET A 221 8.57 24.21 18.77
N ASN A 222 7.60 24.23 17.86
CA ASN A 222 6.22 23.80 18.11
C ASN A 222 6.02 22.28 17.91
N GLY A 223 7.01 21.57 17.36
CA GLY A 223 6.94 20.14 17.14
C GLY A 223 7.60 19.67 15.84
N ALA A 224 7.43 18.37 15.56
CA ALA A 224 8.03 17.69 14.43
C ALA A 224 7.27 17.94 13.12
N VAL A 225 8.00 18.37 12.10
CA VAL A 225 7.52 18.46 10.71
C VAL A 225 7.56 17.08 10.06
N LEU A 226 8.65 16.35 10.27
CA LEU A 226 8.90 15.05 9.65
C LEU A 226 9.67 14.17 10.62
N GLU A 227 9.31 12.90 10.72
CA GLU A 227 9.90 11.94 11.68
C GLU A 227 10.19 10.63 10.97
N LEU A 228 11.37 10.03 11.21
CA LEU A 228 11.69 8.69 10.76
C LEU A 228 10.74 7.72 11.44
N ASN A 229 10.06 6.91 10.65
CA ASN A 229 9.12 5.93 11.18
C ASN A 229 9.90 4.81 11.89
N ASP A 230 9.61 4.58 13.17
CA ASP A 230 10.29 3.53 13.95
C ASP A 230 10.01 2.13 13.39
N ASP A 231 8.80 1.89 12.86
CA ASP A 231 8.42 0.64 12.21
C ASP A 231 9.24 0.38 10.94
N TYR A 232 9.80 1.43 10.33
CA TYR A 232 10.63 1.29 9.12
C TYR A 232 11.94 0.55 9.43
N LYS A 233 12.42 0.61 10.67
CA LYS A 233 13.68 -0.04 11.08
C LYS A 233 13.53 -1.55 11.22
N THR A 234 12.33 -2.02 11.55
CA THR A 234 12.03 -3.43 11.82
C THR A 234 11.28 -4.09 10.66
N SER A 235 10.53 -3.32 9.87
CA SER A 235 9.80 -3.80 8.70
C SER A 235 10.75 -4.30 7.60
N ARG A 236 10.42 -5.46 7.07
CA ARG A 236 10.96 -6.10 5.88
C ARG A 236 10.24 -5.64 4.60
N LEU A 237 9.15 -4.88 4.67
CA LEU A 237 8.43 -4.32 3.52
C LEU A 237 8.77 -2.83 3.33
N THR A 238 10.04 -2.55 3.06
CA THR A 238 10.56 -1.17 3.00
C THR A 238 11.32 -0.90 1.71
N ALA A 239 11.33 0.37 1.29
CA ALA A 239 12.12 0.81 0.14
C ALA A 239 13.64 0.57 0.31
N ALA A 240 14.13 0.47 1.56
CA ALA A 240 15.53 0.17 1.85
C ALA A 240 16.01 -1.15 1.24
N ARG A 241 15.14 -2.19 1.17
CA ARG A 241 15.48 -3.49 0.55
C ARG A 241 15.50 -3.45 -0.98
N LYS A 242 15.00 -2.37 -1.58
CA LYS A 242 15.01 -2.14 -3.02
C LYS A 242 16.17 -1.23 -3.45
N ALA A 243 16.62 -0.36 -2.55
CA ALA A 243 17.71 0.56 -2.83
C ALA A 243 19.07 -0.17 -2.95
N PRO A 244 20.08 0.42 -3.60
CA PRO A 244 21.47 -0.01 -3.48
C PRO A 244 21.92 -0.03 -2.02
N GLN A 245 22.78 -0.98 -1.63
CA GLN A 245 23.23 -1.12 -0.24
C GLN A 245 23.93 0.14 0.29
N ASN A 246 24.63 0.87 -0.57
CA ASN A 246 25.26 2.14 -0.23
C ASN A 246 24.28 3.29 -0.03
N LEU A 247 22.99 3.10 -0.29
CA LEU A 247 21.94 4.14 -0.23
C LEU A 247 20.87 3.85 0.83
N GLN A 248 21.10 2.90 1.73
CA GLN A 248 20.12 2.50 2.75
C GLN A 248 19.70 3.63 3.70
N SER A 249 20.49 4.70 3.81
CA SER A 249 20.17 5.90 4.60
C SER A 249 19.37 6.96 3.82
N ASN A 250 19.13 6.73 2.53
CA ASN A 250 18.43 7.65 1.63
C ASN A 250 17.47 6.93 0.66
N PRO A 251 16.74 5.86 1.03
CA PRO A 251 15.93 5.11 0.08
C PRO A 251 14.80 5.95 -0.51
N THR A 252 14.09 6.78 0.29
CA THR A 252 13.04 7.65 -0.25
C THR A 252 13.59 8.68 -1.21
N ALA A 253 14.71 9.33 -0.85
CA ALA A 253 15.37 10.28 -1.74
C ALA A 253 15.81 9.59 -3.04
N TYR A 254 16.47 8.45 -2.95
CA TYR A 254 16.93 7.66 -4.10
C TYR A 254 15.81 7.38 -5.10
N PHE A 255 14.68 6.85 -4.64
CA PHE A 255 13.54 6.56 -5.53
C PHE A 255 12.84 7.82 -6.02
N SER A 256 12.81 8.88 -5.22
CA SER A 256 12.24 10.18 -5.65
C SER A 256 13.03 10.75 -6.83
N PHE A 257 14.37 10.71 -6.79
CA PHE A 257 15.22 11.14 -7.90
C PHE A 257 15.02 10.36 -9.21
N GLN A 258 14.37 9.20 -9.15
CA GLN A 258 14.04 8.37 -10.30
C GLN A 258 12.62 8.57 -10.83
N ASP A 259 11.77 9.30 -10.09
CA ASP A 259 10.40 9.60 -10.50
C ASP A 259 10.41 10.77 -11.51
N ALA A 260 9.76 10.58 -12.66
CA ALA A 260 9.69 11.59 -13.71
C ALA A 260 8.98 12.86 -13.25
N ARG A 261 7.93 12.75 -12.43
CA ARG A 261 7.20 13.90 -11.86
C ARG A 261 8.07 14.66 -10.87
N PHE A 262 8.90 13.96 -10.10
CA PHE A 262 9.87 14.61 -9.22
C PHE A 262 10.96 15.32 -10.02
N SER A 263 11.41 14.73 -11.13
CA SER A 263 12.34 15.39 -12.06
C SER A 263 11.74 16.67 -12.65
N ASP A 264 10.46 16.65 -13.04
CA ASP A 264 9.75 17.84 -13.51
C ASP A 264 9.58 18.88 -12.41
N TYR A 265 9.27 18.45 -11.19
CA TYR A 265 9.26 19.32 -10.02
C TYR A 265 10.62 20.01 -9.80
N LEU A 266 11.72 19.26 -9.82
CA LEU A 266 13.07 19.81 -9.66
C LEU A 266 13.37 20.91 -10.70
N LYS A 267 12.97 20.73 -11.97
CA LYS A 267 13.13 21.77 -13.02
C LYS A 267 12.46 23.09 -12.65
N THR A 268 11.34 23.05 -11.89
CA THR A 268 10.63 24.27 -11.48
C THR A 268 11.30 24.98 -10.31
N ILE A 269 11.99 24.26 -9.42
CA ILE A 269 12.52 24.83 -8.17
C ILE A 269 14.02 25.14 -8.21
N ILE A 270 14.81 24.31 -8.91
CA ILE A 270 16.26 24.46 -9.04
C ILE A 270 16.68 25.85 -9.53
N PRO A 271 15.99 26.50 -10.52
CA PRO A 271 16.36 27.84 -10.97
C PRO A 271 16.40 28.90 -9.85
N HIS A 272 15.61 28.70 -8.79
CA HIS A 272 15.52 29.61 -7.64
C HIS A 272 16.53 29.32 -6.52
N CYS A 273 17.38 28.30 -6.69
CA CYS A 273 18.38 27.87 -5.71
C CYS A 273 19.79 28.40 -6.04
N SER A 274 20.67 28.39 -5.03
CA SER A 274 22.09 28.76 -5.21
C SER A 274 22.81 27.74 -6.09
N GLN A 275 23.91 28.16 -6.74
CA GLN A 275 24.66 27.29 -7.65
C GLN A 275 25.11 25.98 -6.98
N ASN A 276 25.60 26.06 -5.73
CA ASN A 276 26.02 24.88 -4.97
C ASN A 276 24.88 23.85 -4.81
N ILE A 277 23.66 24.30 -4.51
CA ILE A 277 22.49 23.40 -4.40
C ILE A 277 22.18 22.78 -5.77
N LYS A 278 22.26 23.56 -6.85
CA LYS A 278 22.02 23.05 -8.21
C LYS A 278 23.01 21.92 -8.54
N ASP A 279 24.30 22.17 -8.32
CA ASP A 279 25.36 21.22 -8.62
C ASP A 279 25.23 19.93 -7.79
N ASP A 280 24.95 20.06 -6.50
CA ASP A 280 24.75 18.92 -5.59
C ASP A 280 23.53 18.08 -6.02
N ILE A 281 22.38 18.71 -6.30
CA ILE A 281 21.15 18.00 -6.72
C ILE A 281 21.34 17.30 -8.07
N ILE A 282 22.04 17.92 -9.02
CA ILE A 282 22.38 17.30 -10.31
C ILE A 282 23.31 16.10 -10.09
N SER A 283 24.35 16.24 -9.27
CA SER A 283 25.29 15.16 -8.95
C SER A 283 24.58 13.94 -8.35
N LEU A 284 23.71 14.17 -7.37
CA LEU A 284 22.92 13.11 -6.73
C LEU A 284 21.99 12.43 -7.74
N GLY A 285 21.26 13.20 -8.56
CA GLY A 285 20.37 12.63 -9.59
C GLY A 285 21.11 11.81 -10.67
N VAL A 286 22.30 12.24 -11.08
CA VAL A 286 23.15 11.46 -11.99
C VAL A 286 23.57 10.14 -11.34
N GLN A 287 24.00 10.17 -10.07
CA GLN A 287 24.33 8.95 -9.33
C GLN A 287 23.14 7.98 -9.28
N THR A 288 21.94 8.44 -8.90
CA THR A 288 20.78 7.56 -8.73
C THR A 288 20.39 6.87 -10.04
N ASN A 289 20.49 7.57 -11.17
CA ASN A 289 20.22 6.99 -12.49
C ASN A 289 21.25 5.92 -12.88
N ASN A 290 22.53 6.19 -12.64
CA ASN A 290 23.61 5.22 -12.91
C ASN A 290 23.48 3.98 -12.02
N GLU A 291 23.15 4.14 -10.74
CA GLU A 291 22.99 3.00 -9.82
C GLU A 291 21.75 2.17 -10.15
N ARG A 292 20.65 2.81 -10.56
CA ARG A 292 19.43 2.09 -11.00
C ARG A 292 19.71 1.11 -12.13
N ALA A 293 20.48 1.53 -13.14
CA ALA A 293 20.81 0.69 -14.29
C ALA A 293 21.59 -0.59 -13.90
N ASN A 294 22.20 -0.61 -12.71
CA ASN A 294 22.99 -1.72 -12.20
C ASN A 294 22.26 -2.53 -11.11
N LEU A 295 21.00 -2.22 -10.81
CA LEU A 295 20.23 -2.97 -9.82
C LEU A 295 19.69 -4.28 -10.41
N ASP A 296 20.07 -5.39 -9.78
CA ASP A 296 19.50 -6.72 -10.03
C ASP A 296 18.30 -6.89 -9.09
N PHE A 297 17.11 -6.56 -9.59
CA PHE A 297 15.85 -6.78 -8.87
C PHE A 297 15.39 -8.22 -9.05
N VAL A 298 15.00 -8.85 -7.95
CA VAL A 298 14.43 -10.19 -7.94
C VAL A 298 13.08 -10.19 -7.24
N HIS A 299 12.15 -10.98 -7.76
CA HIS A 299 10.87 -11.22 -7.11
C HIS A 299 11.07 -12.19 -5.95
N LEU A 300 10.77 -11.75 -4.73
CA LEU A 300 10.84 -12.57 -3.52
C LEU A 300 9.43 -12.77 -2.97
N VAL A 301 9.06 -14.03 -2.80
CA VAL A 301 7.93 -14.46 -2.00
C VAL A 301 8.46 -14.90 -0.63
N GLU A 302 7.88 -14.41 0.45
CA GLU A 302 8.27 -14.78 1.80
C GLU A 302 7.06 -14.73 2.74
N VAL A 303 7.09 -15.53 3.80
CA VAL A 303 6.11 -15.42 4.88
C VAL A 303 6.61 -14.34 5.83
N VAL A 304 5.78 -13.33 5.99
CA VAL A 304 6.06 -12.21 6.86
C VAL A 304 4.95 -12.17 7.90
N ASN A 305 5.33 -12.54 9.13
CA ASN A 305 4.44 -12.62 10.28
C ASN A 305 3.18 -13.45 9.99
N GLY A 306 3.40 -14.66 9.48
CA GLY A 306 2.33 -15.64 9.20
C GLY A 306 1.48 -15.36 7.97
N THR A 307 1.84 -14.35 7.15
CA THR A 307 1.17 -14.10 5.87
C THR A 307 2.16 -14.19 4.72
N ILE A 308 1.82 -14.96 3.69
CA ILE A 308 2.56 -14.94 2.42
C ILE A 308 2.54 -13.54 1.81
N ASN A 309 3.71 -13.01 1.49
CA ASN A 309 3.91 -11.70 0.88
C ASN A 309 4.81 -11.83 -0.34
N SER A 310 4.69 -10.88 -1.26
CA SER A 310 5.49 -10.82 -2.46
C SER A 310 5.93 -9.40 -2.80
N GLN A 311 7.23 -9.23 -3.03
CA GLN A 311 7.87 -7.95 -3.31
C GLN A 311 9.07 -8.11 -4.25
N TYR A 312 9.36 -7.06 -5.03
CA TYR A 312 10.70 -6.93 -5.61
C TYR A 312 11.69 -6.42 -4.57
N ILE A 313 12.85 -7.05 -4.52
CA ILE A 313 13.99 -6.60 -3.72
C ILE A 313 15.24 -6.52 -4.56
N ASN A 314 16.22 -5.72 -4.13
CA ASN A 314 17.57 -5.83 -4.65
C ASN A 314 18.13 -7.18 -4.21
N LYS A 315 18.62 -7.99 -5.16
CA LYS A 315 19.13 -9.35 -4.94
C LYS A 315 20.20 -9.44 -3.87
N LYS A 316 20.93 -8.35 -3.60
CA LYS A 316 21.89 -8.29 -2.48
C LYS A 316 21.25 -8.45 -1.09
N PHE A 317 19.94 -8.29 -0.98
CA PHE A 317 19.15 -8.51 0.25
C PHE A 317 18.38 -9.84 0.23
N LEU A 318 18.61 -10.69 -0.77
CA LEU A 318 17.99 -12.00 -0.83
C LEU A 318 18.43 -12.85 0.38
N PRO A 319 17.52 -13.49 1.11
CA PRO A 319 17.88 -14.41 2.18
C PRO A 319 18.80 -15.53 1.68
N LYS A 320 19.83 -15.87 2.45
CA LYS A 320 20.86 -16.86 2.04
C LYS A 320 20.30 -18.24 1.66
N ASN A 321 19.21 -18.64 2.31
CA ASN A 321 18.59 -19.97 2.13
C ASN A 321 17.34 -19.91 1.22
N SER A 322 17.23 -18.89 0.38
CA SER A 322 16.13 -18.81 -0.58
C SER A 322 16.31 -19.83 -1.71
N CYS A 323 15.25 -20.55 -2.04
CA CYS A 323 15.18 -21.36 -3.26
C CYS A 323 14.60 -20.55 -4.42
N ARG A 324 14.87 -20.96 -5.65
CA ARG A 324 14.32 -20.34 -6.86
C ARG A 324 13.41 -21.33 -7.58
N ASP A 325 12.24 -20.87 -8.00
CA ASP A 325 11.32 -21.57 -8.90
C ASP A 325 10.73 -20.56 -9.89
N GLY A 326 10.93 -20.80 -11.19
CA GLY A 326 10.74 -19.78 -12.23
C GLY A 326 11.62 -18.54 -12.00
N ASP A 327 11.02 -17.35 -12.13
CA ASP A 327 11.67 -16.08 -11.82
C ASP A 327 11.44 -15.60 -10.38
N SER A 328 10.75 -16.40 -9.56
CA SER A 328 10.56 -16.14 -8.14
C SER A 328 11.64 -16.79 -7.27
N TYR A 329 12.00 -16.08 -6.21
CA TYR A 329 12.69 -16.64 -5.06
C TYR A 329 11.71 -16.83 -3.90
N TYR A 330 11.95 -17.85 -3.09
CA TYR A 330 11.11 -18.21 -1.94
C TYR A 330 11.96 -18.47 -0.71
N THR A 331 11.45 -18.15 0.47
CA THR A 331 11.88 -18.84 1.71
C THR A 331 11.25 -20.23 1.76
N ALA A 332 11.83 -21.18 2.51
CA ALA A 332 11.32 -22.54 2.59
C ALA A 332 9.83 -22.62 3.00
N GLU A 333 9.43 -21.79 3.97
CA GLU A 333 8.04 -21.67 4.43
C GLU A 333 7.12 -21.16 3.32
N SER A 334 7.49 -20.04 2.67
CA SER A 334 6.70 -19.45 1.60
C SER A 334 6.57 -20.33 0.37
N TYR A 335 7.59 -21.14 0.05
CA TYR A 335 7.51 -22.08 -1.04
C TYR A 335 6.41 -23.10 -0.77
N LYS A 336 6.36 -23.67 0.45
CA LYS A 336 5.31 -24.61 0.86
C LYS A 336 3.91 -23.97 0.79
N GLU A 337 3.74 -22.76 1.31
CA GLU A 337 2.45 -22.06 1.24
C GLU A 337 2.04 -21.74 -0.20
N SER A 338 2.99 -21.35 -1.05
CA SER A 338 2.71 -21.02 -2.46
C SER A 338 2.17 -22.21 -3.27
N GLN A 339 2.49 -23.45 -2.86
CA GLN A 339 2.01 -24.67 -3.53
C GLN A 339 0.48 -24.83 -3.43
N GLU A 340 -0.17 -24.15 -2.50
CA GLU A 340 -1.64 -24.20 -2.38
C GLU A 340 -2.36 -23.46 -3.51
N PHE A 341 -1.67 -22.58 -4.24
CA PHE A 341 -2.25 -21.73 -5.28
C PHE A 341 -1.95 -22.21 -6.70
N VAL A 342 -1.37 -23.40 -6.86
CA VAL A 342 -0.93 -23.94 -8.14
C VAL A 342 -2.14 -24.12 -9.08
N PRO A 343 -2.05 -23.68 -10.35
CA PRO A 343 -3.17 -23.77 -11.29
C PRO A 343 -3.57 -25.23 -11.54
N ARG A 344 -4.88 -25.48 -11.57
CA ARG A 344 -5.43 -26.82 -11.76
C ARG A 344 -5.17 -27.39 -13.15
N SER A 345 -4.99 -26.53 -14.15
CA SER A 345 -4.52 -26.93 -15.49
C SER A 345 -5.30 -28.09 -16.13
N SER A 346 -6.61 -28.12 -15.90
CA SER A 346 -7.49 -29.25 -16.26
C SER A 346 -8.83 -28.77 -16.81
N GLY A 347 -9.70 -29.70 -17.21
CA GLY A 347 -11.02 -29.39 -17.75
C GLY A 347 -10.94 -28.75 -19.14
N VAL A 348 -10.22 -29.40 -20.06
CA VAL A 348 -10.02 -28.90 -21.43
C VAL A 348 -11.34 -28.77 -22.18
N ILE A 349 -11.61 -27.58 -22.72
CA ILE A 349 -12.82 -27.26 -23.49
C ILE A 349 -12.50 -27.03 -24.98
N SER A 350 -13.55 -26.92 -25.81
CA SER A 350 -13.39 -26.54 -27.22
C SER A 350 -13.26 -25.03 -27.40
N TRP A 351 -12.66 -24.61 -28.51
CA TRP A 351 -12.62 -23.20 -28.91
C TRP A 351 -14.01 -22.55 -28.94
N LYS A 352 -15.01 -23.30 -29.43
CA LYS A 352 -16.41 -22.85 -29.45
C LYS A 352 -16.92 -22.54 -28.04
N LYS A 353 -16.68 -23.45 -27.07
CA LYS A 353 -17.12 -23.23 -25.68
C LYS A 353 -16.41 -22.03 -25.05
N ALA A 354 -15.12 -21.81 -25.35
CA ALA A 354 -14.40 -20.62 -24.88
C ALA A 354 -15.04 -19.32 -25.41
N GLY A 355 -15.42 -19.28 -26.69
CA GLY A 355 -16.15 -18.15 -27.27
C GLY A 355 -17.54 -17.94 -26.66
N GLU A 356 -18.29 -19.01 -26.38
CA GLU A 356 -19.59 -18.94 -25.69
C GLU A 356 -19.46 -18.35 -24.28
N LEU A 357 -18.44 -18.78 -23.52
CA LEU A 357 -18.16 -18.25 -22.18
C LEU A 357 -17.79 -16.76 -22.23
N PHE A 358 -17.00 -16.34 -23.22
CA PHE A 358 -16.64 -14.94 -23.41
C PHE A 358 -17.89 -14.07 -23.68
N GLU A 359 -18.75 -14.50 -24.60
CA GLU A 359 -20.00 -13.78 -24.90
C GLU A 359 -20.97 -13.76 -23.72
N LYS A 360 -21.01 -14.84 -22.92
CA LYS A 360 -21.79 -14.87 -21.68
C LYS A 360 -21.25 -13.87 -20.66
N ALA A 361 -19.94 -13.85 -20.43
CA ALA A 361 -19.28 -12.90 -19.52
C ALA A 361 -19.55 -11.44 -19.94
N LYS A 362 -19.43 -11.11 -21.22
CA LYS A 362 -19.71 -9.77 -21.77
C LYS A 362 -21.13 -9.28 -21.50
N LYS A 363 -22.11 -10.21 -21.42
CA LYS A 363 -23.52 -9.92 -21.16
C LYS A 363 -23.89 -9.79 -19.67
N MET A 364 -22.98 -10.15 -18.76
CA MET A 364 -23.24 -10.04 -17.32
C MET A 364 -23.23 -8.57 -16.87
N LYS A 365 -24.42 -8.00 -16.65
CA LYS A 365 -24.60 -6.58 -16.28
C LYS A 365 -24.01 -6.24 -14.90
N GLU A 366 -23.99 -7.20 -13.99
CA GLU A 366 -23.48 -7.06 -12.62
C GLU A 366 -21.95 -6.85 -12.54
N LEU A 367 -21.22 -7.03 -13.64
CA LEU A 367 -19.76 -6.87 -13.68
C LEU A 367 -19.29 -5.42 -13.79
N THR A 368 -20.22 -4.46 -13.92
CA THR A 368 -19.90 -3.01 -13.96
C THR A 368 -18.76 -2.66 -14.91
N TRP A 369 -18.77 -3.19 -16.14
CA TRP A 369 -17.72 -3.02 -17.16
C TRP A 369 -17.32 -1.56 -17.46
N ARG A 370 -18.21 -0.59 -17.19
CA ARG A 370 -17.92 0.84 -17.35
C ARG A 370 -16.98 1.40 -16.26
N TYR A 371 -16.91 0.73 -15.11
CA TYR A 371 -15.99 1.09 -14.04
C TYR A 371 -14.66 0.33 -14.22
N THR A 372 -13.74 0.93 -14.97
CA THR A 372 -12.46 0.28 -15.27
C THR A 372 -11.38 0.58 -14.24
N ALA A 373 -11.59 1.51 -13.30
CA ALA A 373 -10.55 1.95 -12.37
C ALA A 373 -10.17 0.90 -11.30
N ASP A 374 -11.10 0.00 -10.94
CA ASP A 374 -10.93 -1.04 -9.92
C ASP A 374 -11.87 -2.24 -10.16
N GLY A 375 -11.85 -3.24 -9.28
CA GLY A 375 -12.82 -4.34 -9.23
C GLY A 375 -12.50 -5.52 -10.15
N CYS A 376 -11.31 -5.58 -10.76
CA CYS A 376 -10.92 -6.66 -11.67
C CYS A 376 -11.00 -8.04 -11.02
N TYR A 377 -10.57 -8.16 -9.77
CA TYR A 377 -10.64 -9.39 -8.98
C TYR A 377 -12.08 -9.84 -8.69
N ALA A 378 -12.98 -8.92 -8.40
CA ALA A 378 -14.40 -9.23 -8.22
C ALA A 378 -15.05 -9.67 -9.54
N ARG A 379 -14.74 -9.01 -10.66
CA ARG A 379 -15.20 -9.43 -11.99
C ARG A 379 -14.68 -10.82 -12.34
N ALA A 380 -13.40 -11.08 -12.11
CA ALA A 380 -12.79 -12.39 -12.35
C ALA A 380 -13.43 -13.48 -11.50
N GLU A 381 -13.72 -13.24 -10.21
CA GLU A 381 -14.42 -14.22 -9.37
C GLU A 381 -15.82 -14.57 -9.89
N LEU A 382 -16.62 -13.56 -10.27
CA LEU A 382 -17.97 -13.82 -10.80
C LEU A 382 -17.94 -14.52 -12.15
N MET A 383 -16.96 -14.21 -13.01
CA MET A 383 -16.77 -14.94 -14.27
C MET A 383 -16.32 -16.39 -14.03
N VAL A 384 -15.37 -16.64 -13.12
CA VAL A 384 -14.97 -18.02 -12.75
C VAL A 384 -16.16 -18.79 -12.17
N ASN A 385 -16.97 -18.17 -11.30
CA ASN A 385 -18.16 -18.80 -10.76
C ASN A 385 -19.16 -19.18 -11.88
N MET A 386 -19.40 -18.27 -12.83
CA MET A 386 -20.25 -18.52 -13.99
C MET A 386 -19.72 -19.67 -14.86
N MET A 387 -18.40 -19.78 -15.03
CA MET A 387 -17.77 -20.88 -15.78
C MET A 387 -17.94 -22.22 -15.07
N GLU A 388 -17.82 -22.26 -13.74
CA GLU A 388 -18.04 -23.47 -12.96
C GLU A 388 -19.51 -23.94 -13.01
N GLU A 389 -20.47 -23.02 -13.00
CA GLU A 389 -21.90 -23.32 -13.22
C GLU A 389 -22.16 -23.92 -14.62
N GLU A 390 -21.28 -23.64 -15.58
CA GLU A 390 -21.27 -24.23 -16.93
C GLU A 390 -20.48 -25.53 -17.01
N GLY A 391 -20.01 -26.07 -15.88
CA GLY A 391 -19.20 -27.29 -15.81
C GLY A 391 -17.75 -27.11 -16.28
N VAL A 392 -17.25 -25.87 -16.36
CA VAL A 392 -15.91 -25.54 -16.83
C VAL A 392 -14.99 -25.20 -15.66
N ILE A 393 -13.82 -25.83 -15.64
CA ILE A 393 -12.75 -25.53 -14.70
C ILE A 393 -11.97 -24.32 -15.23
N ALA A 394 -11.96 -23.22 -14.48
CA ALA A 394 -11.22 -22.01 -14.79
C ALA A 394 -10.27 -21.62 -13.66
N ASP A 395 -9.03 -21.28 -14.02
CA ASP A 395 -8.03 -20.72 -13.10
C ASP A 395 -8.02 -19.18 -13.25
N LYS A 396 -7.11 -18.48 -12.57
CA LYS A 396 -6.98 -17.02 -12.66
C LYS A 396 -5.59 -16.61 -13.14
N ALA A 397 -5.54 -15.84 -14.23
CA ALA A 397 -4.33 -15.22 -14.73
C ALA A 397 -4.16 -13.83 -14.12
N TRP A 398 -2.98 -13.56 -13.58
CA TRP A 398 -2.63 -12.32 -12.90
C TRP A 398 -1.45 -11.65 -13.60
N THR A 399 -1.48 -10.33 -13.63
CA THR A 399 -0.31 -9.52 -14.00
C THR A 399 -0.24 -8.28 -13.13
N SER A 400 0.97 -7.84 -12.80
CA SER A 400 1.23 -6.57 -12.12
C SER A 400 2.29 -5.77 -12.87
N GLY A 401 2.33 -4.46 -12.69
CA GLY A 401 3.26 -3.57 -13.39
C GLY A 401 2.61 -2.27 -13.83
N TYR A 402 3.16 -1.63 -14.87
CA TYR A 402 2.52 -0.48 -15.51
C TYR A 402 1.61 -0.99 -16.63
N LEU A 403 0.32 -1.14 -16.33
CA LEU A 403 -0.65 -1.72 -17.26
C LEU A 403 -1.52 -0.62 -17.84
N LYS A 404 -1.52 -0.45 -19.16
CA LYS A 404 -2.33 0.55 -19.85
C LYS A 404 -3.13 -0.09 -20.98
N SER A 405 -4.35 -0.48 -20.67
CA SER A 405 -5.33 -0.92 -21.68
C SER A 405 -5.91 0.27 -22.44
N LYS A 406 -6.24 0.07 -23.72
CA LYS A 406 -7.00 1.05 -24.51
C LYS A 406 -8.41 1.32 -23.98
N SER A 407 -8.98 0.36 -23.25
CA SER A 407 -10.32 0.45 -22.67
C SER A 407 -10.38 1.25 -21.36
N SER A 408 -9.24 1.58 -20.77
CA SER A 408 -9.16 2.33 -19.51
C SER A 408 -8.33 3.61 -19.67
N PRO A 409 -8.85 4.78 -19.29
CA PRO A 409 -8.07 6.02 -19.29
C PRO A 409 -6.98 6.03 -18.20
N HIS A 410 -7.15 5.22 -17.16
CA HIS A 410 -6.22 5.13 -16.03
C HIS A 410 -5.38 3.85 -16.13
N PRO A 411 -4.05 3.94 -15.93
CA PRO A 411 -3.21 2.74 -15.83
C PRO A 411 -3.53 1.96 -14.55
N TRP A 412 -3.36 0.65 -14.59
CA TRP A 412 -3.48 -0.24 -13.44
C TRP A 412 -2.11 -0.65 -12.91
N SER A 413 -2.02 -0.87 -11.60
CA SER A 413 -0.86 -1.51 -10.97
C SER A 413 -0.90 -3.03 -11.05
N TYR A 414 -2.08 -3.61 -11.23
CA TYR A 414 -2.29 -5.03 -11.49
C TYR A 414 -3.64 -5.28 -12.18
N HIS A 415 -3.78 -6.44 -12.82
CA HIS A 415 -5.01 -6.89 -13.43
C HIS A 415 -5.15 -8.41 -13.34
N VAL A 416 -6.38 -8.90 -13.40
CA VAL A 416 -6.70 -10.32 -13.31
C VAL A 416 -7.89 -10.68 -14.18
N ALA A 417 -7.82 -11.86 -14.79
CA ALA A 417 -8.90 -12.43 -15.57
C ALA A 417 -8.92 -13.97 -15.45
N PRO A 418 -10.08 -14.62 -15.66
CA PRO A 418 -10.17 -16.07 -15.78
C PRO A 418 -9.31 -16.61 -16.93
N VAL A 419 -8.71 -17.78 -16.71
CA VAL A 419 -8.05 -18.56 -17.76
C VAL A 419 -8.68 -19.94 -17.86
N VAL A 420 -8.95 -20.37 -19.09
CA VAL A 420 -9.48 -21.69 -19.44
C VAL A 420 -8.50 -22.42 -20.36
N TYR A 421 -8.57 -23.74 -20.38
CA TYR A 421 -7.69 -24.60 -21.16
C TYR A 421 -8.45 -25.12 -22.37
N VAL A 422 -7.95 -24.83 -23.58
CA VAL A 422 -8.69 -25.04 -24.82
C VAL A 422 -7.92 -25.98 -25.74
N ASN A 423 -8.58 -27.02 -26.23
CA ASN A 423 -8.04 -27.82 -27.33
C ASN A 423 -8.27 -27.08 -28.65
N ASN A 424 -7.18 -26.75 -29.34
CA ASN A 424 -7.23 -26.03 -30.62
C ASN A 424 -7.60 -26.93 -31.82
N GLY A 425 -8.01 -28.18 -31.58
CA GLY A 425 -8.38 -29.15 -32.60
C GLY A 425 -7.17 -29.79 -33.30
N ARG A 426 -5.94 -29.40 -32.94
CA ARG A 426 -4.68 -29.96 -33.47
C ARG A 426 -3.92 -30.79 -32.42
N GLY A 427 -4.60 -31.17 -31.34
CA GLY A 427 -4.01 -31.99 -30.27
C GLY A 427 -3.19 -31.21 -29.23
N HIS A 428 -3.16 -29.86 -29.32
CA HIS A 428 -2.49 -29.01 -28.34
C HIS A 428 -3.49 -28.28 -27.47
N VAL A 429 -3.24 -28.29 -26.15
CA VAL A 429 -4.00 -27.52 -25.17
C VAL A 429 -3.36 -26.15 -25.02
N GLN A 430 -4.14 -25.10 -25.24
CA GLN A 430 -3.72 -23.70 -25.11
C GLN A 430 -4.43 -23.03 -23.93
N LYS A 431 -3.73 -22.12 -23.26
CA LYS A 431 -4.31 -21.28 -22.21
C LYS A 431 -5.01 -20.10 -22.88
N MET A 432 -6.28 -19.89 -22.58
CA MET A 432 -7.07 -18.79 -23.13
C MET A 432 -7.64 -17.94 -22.00
N ILE A 433 -7.29 -16.66 -22.00
CA ILE A 433 -7.80 -15.66 -21.07
C ILE A 433 -9.15 -15.15 -21.58
N ILE A 434 -10.13 -15.10 -20.68
CA ILE A 434 -11.48 -14.59 -20.94
C ILE A 434 -11.62 -13.24 -20.26
N ASP A 435 -11.37 -12.16 -21.00
CA ASP A 435 -11.40 -10.80 -20.44
C ASP A 435 -12.08 -9.78 -21.37
N PRO A 436 -13.41 -9.59 -21.25
CA PRO A 436 -14.13 -8.56 -21.99
C PRO A 436 -13.70 -7.11 -21.67
N ALA A 437 -12.97 -6.86 -20.58
CA ALA A 437 -12.47 -5.51 -20.28
C ALA A 437 -11.24 -5.16 -21.11
N VAL A 438 -10.49 -6.13 -21.61
CA VAL A 438 -9.21 -5.90 -22.32
C VAL A 438 -9.27 -6.37 -23.78
N ALA A 439 -9.96 -7.47 -24.06
CA ALA A 439 -10.00 -8.12 -25.37
C ALA A 439 -11.43 -8.18 -25.95
N ASN A 440 -11.52 -8.46 -27.26
CA ASN A 440 -12.79 -8.64 -27.98
C ASN A 440 -13.18 -10.13 -28.18
N GLY A 441 -12.42 -11.05 -27.59
CA GLY A 441 -12.64 -12.50 -27.61
C GLY A 441 -11.65 -13.21 -26.68
N PRO A 442 -11.70 -14.54 -26.57
CA PRO A 442 -10.66 -15.31 -25.90
C PRO A 442 -9.28 -15.04 -26.54
N VAL A 443 -8.27 -14.73 -25.72
CA VAL A 443 -6.90 -14.43 -26.18
C VAL A 443 -5.86 -15.23 -25.40
N GLU A 444 -4.71 -15.50 -26.01
CA GLU A 444 -3.58 -16.12 -25.31
C GLU A 444 -2.97 -15.12 -24.29
N PRO A 445 -2.24 -15.60 -23.27
CA PRO A 445 -1.61 -14.74 -22.26
C PRO A 445 -0.75 -13.61 -22.85
N ASP A 446 0.08 -13.90 -23.84
CA ASP A 446 0.99 -12.90 -24.43
C ASP A 446 0.21 -11.79 -25.15
N GLU A 447 -0.89 -12.14 -25.83
CA GLU A 447 -1.77 -11.17 -26.47
C GLU A 447 -2.50 -10.31 -25.43
N TRP A 448 -2.98 -10.91 -24.33
CA TRP A 448 -3.61 -10.18 -23.23
C TRP A 448 -2.65 -9.16 -22.60
N LEU A 449 -1.41 -9.56 -22.33
CA LEU A 449 -0.35 -8.70 -21.82
C LEU A 449 -0.02 -7.56 -22.81
N ARG A 450 0.09 -7.87 -24.11
CA ARG A 450 0.34 -6.89 -25.17
C ARG A 450 -0.79 -5.86 -25.29
N LEU A 451 -2.05 -6.28 -25.15
CA LEU A 451 -3.21 -5.39 -25.15
C LEU A 451 -3.21 -4.40 -23.97
N MET A 452 -2.50 -4.74 -22.89
CA MET A 452 -2.24 -3.86 -21.74
C MET A 452 -0.90 -3.10 -21.82
N GLY A 453 -0.20 -3.16 -22.95
CA GLY A 453 1.04 -2.42 -23.16
C GLY A 453 2.27 -3.00 -22.43
N VAL A 454 2.21 -4.27 -22.02
CA VAL A 454 3.35 -4.95 -21.37
C VAL A 454 4.41 -5.28 -22.43
N ASN A 455 5.68 -5.06 -22.06
CA ASN A 455 6.85 -5.39 -22.88
C ASN A 455 7.53 -6.64 -22.32
N GLU A 456 7.74 -7.66 -23.17
CA GLU A 456 8.39 -8.92 -22.81
C GLU A 456 9.77 -8.76 -22.17
N LYS A 457 10.54 -7.72 -22.52
CA LYS A 457 11.87 -7.48 -21.94
C LYS A 457 11.83 -7.18 -20.43
N ASN A 458 10.68 -6.73 -19.94
CA ASN A 458 10.47 -6.34 -18.55
C ASN A 458 9.43 -7.26 -17.88
N LEU A 459 9.12 -8.42 -18.47
CA LEU A 459 8.13 -9.36 -17.98
C LEU A 459 8.83 -10.52 -17.25
N ASP A 460 8.51 -10.71 -15.98
CA ASP A 460 8.99 -11.83 -15.18
C ASP A 460 7.87 -12.86 -15.00
N GLN A 461 8.19 -14.15 -15.19
CA GLN A 461 7.27 -15.27 -14.99
C GLN A 461 7.40 -15.76 -13.54
N VAL A 462 6.48 -15.29 -12.69
CA VAL A 462 6.57 -15.45 -11.24
C VAL A 462 5.56 -16.48 -10.72
N GLY A 463 5.79 -17.00 -9.53
CA GLY A 463 4.72 -17.69 -8.78
C GLY A 463 3.80 -16.73 -8.04
N PHE A 464 2.71 -17.28 -7.52
CA PHE A 464 1.70 -16.54 -6.77
C PHE A 464 2.10 -16.38 -5.29
N PRO A 465 1.82 -15.22 -4.64
CA PRO A 465 1.21 -14.02 -5.20
C PRO A 465 2.17 -13.20 -6.06
N PRO A 466 1.71 -12.59 -7.17
CA PRO A 466 2.51 -11.61 -7.89
C PRO A 466 2.69 -10.37 -7.03
N SER A 467 3.86 -9.73 -7.11
CA SER A 467 4.07 -8.49 -6.37
C SER A 467 3.32 -7.31 -6.99
N LEU A 468 2.50 -6.61 -6.20
CA LEU A 468 1.83 -5.38 -6.64
C LEU A 468 2.77 -4.18 -6.79
N ASP A 469 4.04 -4.31 -6.40
CA ASP A 469 5.03 -3.24 -6.47
C ASP A 469 5.90 -3.28 -7.73
N ALA A 470 5.67 -4.21 -8.66
CA ALA A 470 6.45 -4.39 -9.88
C ALA A 470 6.63 -3.07 -10.67
N VAL A 471 5.58 -2.24 -10.72
CA VAL A 471 5.60 -0.91 -11.35
C VAL A 471 6.67 0.01 -10.76
N SER A 472 6.94 -0.08 -9.46
CA SER A 472 7.90 0.77 -8.75
C SER A 472 9.35 0.50 -9.17
N VAL A 473 9.63 -0.72 -9.64
CA VAL A 473 10.96 -1.14 -10.11
C VAL A 473 11.04 -1.22 -11.64
N GLY A 474 9.97 -0.83 -12.34
CA GLY A 474 9.90 -0.87 -13.81
C GLY A 474 9.77 -2.28 -14.38
N ARG A 475 9.21 -3.21 -13.61
CA ARG A 475 8.94 -4.60 -14.01
C ARG A 475 7.44 -4.82 -14.23
N ASN A 476 7.13 -5.87 -14.97
CA ASN A 476 5.82 -6.47 -15.04
C ASN A 476 5.93 -7.94 -14.64
N THR A 477 4.90 -8.48 -14.01
CA THR A 477 4.83 -9.91 -13.66
C THR A 477 3.71 -10.58 -14.42
N PHE A 478 3.83 -11.89 -14.61
CA PHE A 478 2.71 -12.74 -14.99
C PHE A 478 2.74 -14.04 -14.17
N THR A 479 1.56 -14.46 -13.73
CA THR A 479 1.38 -15.75 -13.05
C THR A 479 -0.05 -16.27 -13.23
N ILE A 480 -0.27 -17.56 -12.99
CA ILE A 480 -1.59 -18.16 -12.96
C ILE A 480 -1.76 -18.84 -11.61
N SER A 481 -2.86 -18.54 -10.91
CA SER A 481 -3.26 -19.23 -9.69
C SER A 481 -4.50 -20.07 -9.92
N ASP A 482 -4.77 -20.97 -8.98
CA ASP A 482 -6.06 -21.68 -8.92
C ASP A 482 -7.25 -20.73 -8.65
N ARG A 483 -8.46 -21.30 -8.57
CA ARG A 483 -9.69 -20.54 -8.32
C ARG A 483 -9.85 -20.01 -6.90
N SER A 484 -9.05 -20.49 -5.95
CA SER A 484 -9.24 -20.20 -4.53
C SER A 484 -8.77 -18.80 -4.16
N THR A 485 -7.88 -18.22 -4.96
CA THR A 485 -7.41 -16.85 -4.81
C THR A 485 -8.50 -15.83 -5.13
N PHE A 486 -8.81 -14.91 -4.20
CA PHE A 486 -9.70 -13.77 -4.48
C PHE A 486 -8.90 -12.51 -4.84
N HIS A 487 -7.90 -12.12 -4.06
CA HIS A 487 -7.02 -10.98 -4.31
C HIS A 487 -5.55 -11.31 -3.94
N PRO A 488 -4.54 -10.70 -4.60
CA PRO A 488 -3.11 -11.01 -4.38
C PRO A 488 -2.58 -10.74 -2.96
N GLN A 489 -3.31 -9.94 -2.20
CA GLN A 489 -2.95 -9.56 -0.82
C GLN A 489 -3.91 -10.14 0.22
N ASP A 490 -4.82 -11.04 -0.18
CA ASP A 490 -5.74 -11.65 0.79
C ASP A 490 -4.97 -12.52 1.78
N LYS A 491 -5.11 -12.15 3.05
CA LYS A 491 -4.45 -12.82 4.18
C LYS A 491 -5.23 -14.04 4.67
N THR A 492 -6.51 -14.14 4.31
CA THR A 492 -7.42 -15.17 4.79
C THR A 492 -8.10 -15.88 3.64
N ARG A 493 -8.18 -17.20 3.74
CA ARG A 493 -8.81 -18.04 2.73
C ARG A 493 -10.32 -17.92 2.84
N LEU A 494 -10.94 -17.27 1.86
CA LEU A 494 -12.38 -17.19 1.73
C LEU A 494 -12.95 -18.48 1.15
N THR A 495 -14.14 -18.91 1.58
CA THR A 495 -14.90 -19.93 0.86
C THR A 495 -15.37 -19.40 -0.50
N LYS A 496 -15.85 -20.28 -1.38
CA LYS A 496 -16.43 -19.87 -2.67
C LYS A 496 -17.58 -18.87 -2.46
N GLU A 497 -18.48 -19.18 -1.54
CA GLU A 497 -19.67 -18.38 -1.23
C GLU A 497 -19.27 -17.01 -0.69
N GLN A 498 -18.25 -16.96 0.17
CA GLN A 498 -17.71 -15.72 0.72
C GLN A 498 -17.10 -14.84 -0.38
N ARG A 499 -16.28 -15.41 -1.29
CA ARG A 499 -15.70 -14.67 -2.41
C ARG A 499 -16.77 -14.11 -3.35
N VAL A 500 -17.76 -14.92 -3.73
CA VAL A 500 -18.85 -14.49 -4.61
C VAL A 500 -19.69 -13.39 -3.95
N THR A 501 -19.97 -13.52 -2.65
CA THR A 501 -20.70 -12.50 -1.88
C THR A 501 -19.92 -11.19 -1.83
N ALA A 502 -18.62 -11.25 -1.51
CA ALA A 502 -17.74 -10.09 -1.48
C ALA A 502 -17.63 -9.41 -2.86
N ALA A 503 -17.50 -10.19 -3.93
CA ALA A 503 -17.45 -9.68 -5.30
C ALA A 503 -18.71 -8.91 -5.68
N ARG A 504 -19.90 -9.46 -5.40
CA ARG A 504 -21.18 -8.80 -5.69
C ARG A 504 -21.34 -7.50 -4.90
N ALA A 505 -21.00 -7.53 -3.61
CA ALA A 505 -21.08 -6.35 -2.75
C ALA A 505 -20.18 -5.22 -3.27
N LEU A 506 -18.94 -5.53 -3.63
CA LEU A 506 -18.01 -4.54 -4.19
C LEU A 506 -18.51 -3.98 -5.51
N LEU A 507 -18.92 -4.83 -6.46
CA LEU A 507 -19.33 -4.37 -7.79
C LEU A 507 -20.62 -3.55 -7.73
N ALA A 508 -21.53 -3.83 -6.80
CA ALA A 508 -22.70 -3.00 -6.53
C ALA A 508 -22.31 -1.60 -6.02
N ASP A 509 -21.38 -1.52 -5.05
CA ASP A 509 -20.86 -0.24 -4.56
C ASP A 509 -20.18 0.57 -5.68
N LEU A 510 -19.31 -0.06 -6.47
CA LEU A 510 -18.66 0.60 -7.62
C LEU A 510 -19.67 1.04 -8.67
N GLY A 511 -20.73 0.27 -8.89
CA GLY A 511 -21.83 0.62 -9.78
C GLY A 511 -22.61 1.85 -9.32
N ASN A 512 -22.81 2.01 -8.01
CA ASN A 512 -23.46 3.19 -7.44
C ASN A 512 -22.59 4.44 -7.58
N ARG A 513 -21.26 4.32 -7.51
CA ARG A 513 -20.33 5.46 -7.72
C ARG A 513 -20.29 5.99 -9.15
N LEU A 514 -20.85 5.25 -10.12
CA LEU A 514 -20.98 5.69 -11.51
C LEU A 514 -22.27 6.49 -11.78
N GLN A 515 -23.24 6.42 -10.88
CA GLN A 515 -24.51 7.16 -10.95
C GLN A 515 -24.34 8.52 -10.28
#